data_AF-A0A8R1TMD5-F1
#
_entry.id   AF-A0A8R1TMD5-F1
#
_cell.length_a   1.000
_cell.length_b   1.000
_cell.length_c   1.000
_cell.angle_alpha   90.00
_cell.angle_beta   90.00
_cell.angle_gamma   90.00
#
_symmetry.space_group_name_H-M   'P 1'
#
loop_
_entity.id
_entity.type
_entity.pdbx_description
1 polymer ?
#
loop_
_entity_poly.entity_id
_entity_poly.type
_entity_poly.pdbx_seq_one_letter_code
_entity_poly.pdbx_strand_id
1 'polypeptide(L)'
;MTSVIIESIKPVKERLENLLLEVKNMDVKPPELSLKTKERFQLYETNGRLLEEKILRLQRCIQSIETANDKWIEHIQKFVPTTKRKEEEEKYEELTKGEKGIFKLIDEANEAIITLTIYKKEIDCESQKMTRIGSPEKKEATKYCKAAHNSALCGKRDQTHSNKTSNLNKTNEEINRNEYCSTDNEPTTITQANAVTKNRYTET
;
A
#
# COMPACT_ATOMS: atom_id res chain seq x y z
N MET A 1 -3.93 27.53 24.72
CA MET A 1 -4.28 26.23 24.07
C MET A 1 -3.51 26.04 22.78
N THR A 2 -3.29 27.08 21.98
CA THR A 2 -2.28 27.09 20.89
C THR A 2 -0.96 26.42 21.28
N SER A 3 -0.31 26.89 22.35
CA SER A 3 0.95 26.30 22.85
C SER A 3 0.83 24.81 23.18
N VAL A 4 -0.29 24.34 23.75
CA VAL A 4 -0.49 22.91 24.05
C VAL A 4 -0.53 22.07 22.77
N ILE A 5 -1.20 22.57 21.72
CA ILE A 5 -1.25 21.88 20.42
C ILE A 5 0.15 21.86 19.79
N ILE A 6 0.87 22.97 19.82
CA ILE A 6 2.26 23.10 19.35
C ILE A 6 3.18 22.10 20.05
N GLU A 7 3.14 22.04 21.38
CA GLU A 7 3.93 21.09 22.17
C GLU A 7 3.57 19.63 21.85
N SER A 8 2.32 19.34 21.47
CA SER A 8 1.92 17.99 21.07
C SER A 8 2.49 17.54 19.72
N ILE A 9 2.82 18.47 18.82
CA ILE A 9 3.39 18.18 17.50
C ILE A 9 4.87 17.80 17.61
N LYS A 10 5.63 18.46 18.49
CA LYS A 10 7.08 18.24 18.66
C LYS A 10 7.50 16.77 18.79
N PRO A 11 6.93 15.95 19.69
CA PRO A 11 7.31 14.54 19.81
C PRO A 11 6.86 13.68 18.62
N VAL A 12 5.83 14.09 17.87
CA VAL A 12 5.44 13.40 16.64
C VAL A 12 6.43 13.72 15.51
N LYS A 13 6.83 14.98 15.40
CA LYS A 13 7.88 15.43 14.46
C LYS A 13 9.19 14.68 14.68
N GLU A 14 9.67 14.59 15.92
CA GLU A 14 10.90 13.87 16.23
C GLU A 14 10.81 12.38 15.87
N ARG A 15 9.66 11.75 16.14
CA ARG A 15 9.40 10.36 15.71
C ARG A 15 9.42 10.21 14.18
N LEU A 16 8.87 11.18 13.45
CA LEU A 16 8.88 11.18 11.99
C LEU A 16 10.31 11.30 11.44
N GLU A 17 11.12 12.21 11.99
CA GLU A 17 12.55 12.35 11.63
C GLU A 17 13.32 11.04 11.84
N ASN A 18 13.13 10.39 13.00
CA ASN A 18 13.79 9.13 13.30
C ASN A 18 13.33 7.99 12.37
N LEU A 19 12.03 7.90 12.08
CA LEU A 19 11.50 6.90 11.14
C LEU A 19 12.04 7.09 9.72
N LEU A 20 12.15 8.33 9.25
CA LEU A 20 12.75 8.63 7.94
C LEU A 20 14.22 8.20 7.89
N LEU A 21 14.97 8.43 8.98
CA LEU A 21 16.35 7.96 9.09
C LEU A 21 16.42 6.43 9.09
N GLU A 22 15.54 5.76 9.83
CA GLU A 22 15.44 4.29 9.81
C GLU A 22 15.16 3.77 8.40
N VAL A 23 14.19 4.36 7.70
CA VAL A 23 13.81 3.98 6.33
C VAL A 23 14.97 4.15 5.35
N LYS A 24 15.70 5.27 5.45
CA LYS A 24 16.88 5.52 4.60
C LYS A 24 18.01 4.50 4.80
N ASN A 25 18.08 3.90 5.99
CA ASN A 25 19.09 2.91 6.35
C ASN A 25 18.59 1.46 6.24
N MET A 26 17.40 1.23 5.67
CA MET A 26 16.88 -0.11 5.47
C MET A 26 17.69 -0.86 4.41
N ASP A 27 18.22 -2.04 4.78
CA ASP A 27 18.86 -2.95 3.84
C ASP A 27 17.85 -3.99 3.32
N VAL A 28 16.89 -3.53 2.52
CA VAL A 28 15.93 -4.43 1.85
C VAL A 28 16.42 -4.71 0.44
N LYS A 29 17.15 -5.81 0.29
CA LYS A 29 17.62 -6.31 -1.01
C LYS A 29 16.87 -7.57 -1.43
N PRO A 30 16.74 -7.81 -2.74
CA PRO A 30 16.31 -9.11 -3.26
C PRO A 30 17.22 -10.23 -2.71
N PRO A 31 16.64 -11.35 -2.24
CA PRO A 31 17.39 -12.53 -1.84
C PRO A 31 18.30 -13.02 -2.98
N GLU A 32 19.53 -13.42 -2.66
CA GLU A 32 20.42 -14.01 -3.64
C GLU A 32 19.81 -15.29 -4.24
N LEU A 33 19.98 -15.47 -5.55
CA LEU A 33 19.51 -16.68 -6.25
C LEU A 33 20.26 -17.95 -5.82
N SER A 34 21.38 -17.81 -5.14
CA SER A 34 22.18 -18.88 -4.53
C SER A 34 21.46 -19.57 -3.36
N LEU A 35 20.54 -18.87 -2.70
CA LEU A 35 19.81 -19.36 -1.52
C LEU A 35 18.74 -20.39 -1.89
N LYS A 36 18.46 -21.31 -0.96
CA LYS A 36 17.39 -22.28 -1.14
C LYS A 36 16.05 -21.55 -1.26
N THR A 37 15.13 -22.10 -2.05
CA THR A 37 13.79 -21.50 -2.26
C THR A 37 13.06 -21.19 -0.95
N LYS A 38 13.17 -22.06 0.07
CA LYS A 38 12.57 -21.82 1.39
C LYS A 38 13.18 -20.61 2.11
N GLU A 39 14.50 -20.45 2.06
CA GLU A 39 15.21 -19.33 2.69
C GLU A 39 14.86 -18.01 1.98
N ARG A 40 14.81 -18.02 0.65
CA ARG A 40 14.37 -16.85 -0.14
C ARG A 40 12.95 -16.45 0.20
N PHE A 41 12.04 -17.41 0.31
CA PHE A 41 10.65 -17.16 0.70
C PHE A 41 10.53 -16.53 2.09
N GLN A 42 11.28 -17.04 3.07
CA GLN A 42 11.31 -16.46 4.42
C GLN A 42 11.87 -15.03 4.45
N LEU A 43 12.88 -14.75 3.62
CA LEU A 43 13.45 -13.42 3.51
C LEU A 43 12.46 -12.44 2.87
N TYR A 44 11.78 -12.82 1.80
CA TYR A 44 10.71 -12.02 1.20
C TYR A 44 9.58 -11.73 2.19
N GLU A 45 9.12 -12.75 2.92
CA GLU A 45 8.06 -12.58 3.92
C GLU A 45 8.48 -11.63 5.05
N THR A 46 9.72 -11.74 5.52
CA THR A 46 10.27 -10.87 6.58
C THR A 46 10.44 -9.43 6.09
N ASN A 47 10.98 -9.26 4.88
CA ASN A 47 11.11 -7.94 4.26
C ASN A 47 9.74 -7.31 4.00
N GLY A 48 8.76 -8.07 3.52
CA GLY A 48 7.39 -7.59 3.30
C GLY A 48 6.74 -7.06 4.59
N ARG A 49 6.87 -7.80 5.70
CA ARG A 49 6.39 -7.36 7.01
C ARG A 49 7.10 -6.09 7.50
N LEU A 50 8.41 -6.00 7.31
CA LEU A 50 9.19 -4.82 7.70
C LEU A 50 8.77 -3.58 6.90
N LEU A 51 8.61 -3.71 5.58
CA LEU A 51 8.15 -2.61 4.73
C LEU A 51 6.74 -2.13 5.14
N GLU A 52 5.82 -3.06 5.37
CA GLU A 52 4.45 -2.74 5.81
C GLU A 52 4.43 -2.02 7.17
N GLU A 53 5.25 -2.49 8.12
CA GLU A 53 5.39 -1.84 9.42
C GLU A 53 5.87 -0.38 9.29
N LYS A 54 6.87 -0.11 8.46
CA LYS A 54 7.37 1.25 8.22
C LYS A 54 6.34 2.14 7.56
N ILE A 55 5.65 1.64 6.53
CA ILE A 55 4.58 2.37 5.85
C ILE A 55 3.51 2.80 6.86
N LEU A 56 3.02 1.88 7.70
CA LEU A 56 1.98 2.18 8.68
C LEU A 56 2.44 3.18 9.75
N ARG A 57 3.70 3.09 10.19
CA ARG A 57 4.24 4.04 11.18
C ARG A 57 4.42 5.45 10.62
N LEU A 58 4.90 5.58 9.38
CA LEU A 58 4.99 6.87 8.69
C LEU A 58 3.60 7.49 8.53
N GLN A 59 2.63 6.73 7.99
CA GLN A 59 1.24 7.17 7.84
C GLN A 59 0.63 7.66 9.15
N ARG A 60 0.86 6.94 10.25
CA ARG A 60 0.37 7.34 11.58
C ARG A 60 0.97 8.67 12.05
N CYS A 61 2.26 8.90 11.80
CA CYS A 61 2.92 10.15 12.17
C CYS A 61 2.37 11.32 11.35
N ILE A 62 2.26 11.16 10.03
CA ILE A 62 1.68 12.15 9.11
C ILE A 62 0.27 12.52 9.58
N GLN A 63 -0.62 11.53 9.76
CA GLN A 63 -1.99 11.75 10.18
C GLN A 63 -2.09 12.48 11.53
N SER A 64 -1.20 12.16 12.48
CA SER A 64 -1.17 12.84 13.78
C SER A 64 -0.75 14.30 13.65
N ILE A 65 0.23 14.62 12.80
CA ILE A 65 0.68 15.99 12.55
C ILE A 65 -0.41 16.77 11.83
N GLU A 66 -1.01 16.22 10.77
CA GLU A 66 -2.11 16.85 10.02
C GLU A 66 -3.30 17.16 10.94
N THR A 67 -3.73 16.18 11.75
CA THR A 67 -4.83 16.38 12.71
C THR A 67 -4.52 17.47 13.73
N ALA A 68 -3.28 17.54 14.23
CA ALA A 68 -2.87 18.59 15.16
C ALA A 68 -2.79 19.96 14.49
N ASN A 69 -2.31 20.01 13.25
CA ASN A 69 -2.27 21.21 12.41
C ASN A 69 -3.68 21.76 12.15
N ASP A 70 -4.63 20.91 11.78
CA ASP A 70 -6.03 21.30 11.56
C ASP A 70 -6.66 21.87 12.83
N LYS A 71 -6.43 21.22 13.97
CA LYS A 71 -6.89 21.71 15.28
C LYS A 71 -6.26 23.05 15.64
N TRP A 72 -4.98 23.26 15.31
CA TRP A 72 -4.31 24.53 15.55
C TRP A 72 -4.91 25.64 14.70
N ILE A 73 -5.12 25.39 13.39
CA ILE A 73 -5.75 26.33 12.46
C ILE A 73 -7.16 26.70 12.95
N GLU A 74 -8.00 25.70 13.27
CA GLU A 74 -9.36 25.93 13.77
C GLU A 74 -9.33 26.79 15.05
N HIS A 75 -8.42 26.46 15.98
CA HIS A 75 -8.32 27.17 17.25
C HIS A 75 -7.91 28.64 17.07
N ILE A 76 -6.90 28.89 16.22
CA ILE A 76 -6.42 30.24 15.89
C ILE A 76 -7.52 31.07 15.23
N GLN A 77 -8.28 30.49 14.29
CA GLN A 77 -9.32 31.20 13.57
C GLN A 77 -10.51 31.55 14.47
N LYS A 78 -10.89 30.64 15.37
CA LYS A 78 -12.10 30.75 16.19
C LYS A 78 -11.89 31.51 17.51
N PHE A 79 -10.75 31.32 18.17
CA PHE A 79 -10.57 31.78 19.56
C PHE A 79 -9.49 32.85 19.74
N VAL A 80 -8.55 33.00 18.79
CA VAL A 80 -7.47 33.99 18.92
C VAL A 80 -7.87 35.30 18.23
N PRO A 81 -7.85 36.45 18.94
CA PRO A 81 -8.12 37.75 18.33
C PRO A 81 -7.17 38.03 17.17
N THR A 82 -7.69 38.66 16.11
CA THR A 82 -6.91 38.98 14.90
C THR A 82 -5.64 39.78 15.18
N THR A 83 -5.65 40.64 16.21
CA THR A 83 -4.49 41.43 16.64
C THR A 83 -3.36 40.60 17.25
N LYS A 84 -3.65 39.39 17.76
CA LYS A 84 -2.65 38.46 18.35
C LYS A 84 -2.32 37.28 17.44
N ARG A 85 -3.11 37.05 16.40
CA ARG A 85 -2.97 35.90 15.49
C ARG A 85 -1.58 35.83 14.85
N LYS A 86 -1.03 36.96 14.41
CA LYS A 86 0.29 37.03 13.79
C LYS A 86 1.40 36.51 14.72
N GLU A 87 1.34 36.85 16.01
CA GLU A 87 2.33 36.39 17.00
C GLU A 87 2.26 34.86 17.20
N GLU A 88 1.05 34.29 17.20
CA GLU A 88 0.88 32.84 17.31
C GLU A 88 1.27 32.10 16.02
N GLU A 89 1.02 32.70 14.86
CA GLU A 89 1.46 32.19 13.55
C GLU A 89 2.99 32.17 13.44
N GLU A 90 3.69 33.23 13.89
CA GLU A 90 5.15 33.28 13.93
C GLU A 90 5.74 32.17 14.82
N LYS A 91 5.14 31.89 15.99
CA LYS A 91 5.54 30.76 16.85
C LYS A 91 5.35 29.40 16.17
N TYR A 92 4.28 29.24 15.40
CA TYR A 92 4.03 28.00 14.65
C TYR A 92 4.99 27.85 13.46
N GLU A 93 5.39 28.98 12.86
CA GLU A 93 6.27 29.03 11.72
C GLU A 93 7.65 28.41 12.01
N GLU A 94 8.14 28.52 13.25
CA GLU A 94 9.38 27.87 13.70
C GLU A 94 9.33 26.34 13.59
N LEU A 95 8.15 25.73 13.68
CA LEU A 95 7.95 24.28 13.53
C LEU A 95 7.84 23.85 12.06
N THR A 96 7.36 24.74 11.20
CA THR A 96 7.01 24.43 9.81
C THR A 96 8.11 24.76 8.81
N LYS A 97 8.95 25.76 9.10
CA LYS A 97 10.06 26.18 8.23
C LYS A 97 11.33 25.34 8.43
N GLY A 98 12.21 25.44 7.43
CA GLY A 98 13.55 24.85 7.43
C GLY A 98 13.59 23.44 6.85
N GLU A 99 14.81 22.87 6.76
CA GLU A 99 15.04 21.53 6.20
C GLU A 99 14.33 20.44 7.00
N LYS A 100 14.25 20.63 8.31
CA LYS A 100 13.51 19.78 9.24
C LYS A 100 12.13 20.34 9.57
N GLY A 101 11.55 21.18 8.70
CA GLY A 101 10.20 21.70 8.88
C GLY A 101 9.16 20.59 8.71
N ILE A 102 8.05 20.62 9.47
CA ILE A 102 7.06 19.53 9.41
C ILE A 102 6.51 19.27 8.00
N PHE A 103 6.36 20.30 7.15
CA PHE A 103 5.86 20.13 5.79
C PHE A 103 6.85 19.39 4.91
N LYS A 104 8.15 19.73 4.97
CA LYS A 104 9.19 18.98 4.25
C LYS A 104 9.27 17.53 4.71
N LEU A 105 9.19 17.30 6.03
CA LEU A 105 9.21 15.94 6.58
C LEU A 105 7.98 15.12 6.14
N ILE A 106 6.80 15.74 6.02
CA ILE A 106 5.61 15.08 5.49
C ILE A 106 5.82 14.72 4.01
N ASP A 107 6.35 15.64 3.20
CA ASP A 107 6.63 15.38 1.78
C ASP A 107 7.64 14.23 1.62
N GLU A 108 8.75 14.26 2.35
CA GLU A 108 9.75 13.17 2.38
C GLU A 108 9.13 11.84 2.82
N ALA A 109 8.23 11.86 3.80
CA ALA A 109 7.55 10.66 4.28
C ALA A 109 6.56 10.10 3.26
N ASN A 110 5.86 10.95 2.50
CA ASN A 110 5.00 10.51 1.40
C ASN A 110 5.81 9.85 0.28
N GLU A 111 6.94 10.44 -0.12
CA GLU A 111 7.84 9.84 -1.11
C GLU A 111 8.42 8.50 -0.62
N ALA A 112 8.77 8.42 0.67
CA ALA A 112 9.20 7.17 1.29
C ALA A 112 8.08 6.11 1.26
N ILE A 113 6.84 6.47 1.60
CA ILE A 113 5.69 5.55 1.56
C ILE A 113 5.46 5.02 0.14
N ILE A 114 5.51 5.88 -0.88
CA ILE A 114 5.38 5.47 -2.29
C ILE A 114 6.46 4.45 -2.65
N THR A 115 7.72 4.78 -2.36
CA THR A 115 8.88 3.91 -2.64
C THR A 115 8.75 2.56 -1.95
N LEU A 116 8.45 2.55 -0.65
CA LEU A 116 8.28 1.32 0.13
C LEU A 116 7.10 0.48 -0.38
N THR A 117 6.02 1.12 -0.82
CA THR A 117 4.84 0.44 -1.38
C THR A 117 5.17 -0.26 -2.70
N ILE A 118 6.01 0.35 -3.54
CA ILE A 118 6.49 -0.27 -4.78
C ILE A 118 7.32 -1.52 -4.44
N TYR A 119 8.31 -1.38 -3.56
CA TYR A 119 9.12 -2.54 -3.13
C TYR A 119 8.29 -3.66 -2.51
N LYS A 120 7.29 -3.32 -1.68
CA LYS A 120 6.40 -4.31 -1.10
C LYS A 120 5.65 -5.09 -2.20
N LYS A 121 5.12 -4.39 -3.22
CA LYS A 121 4.45 -5.04 -4.35
C LYS A 121 5.39 -5.95 -5.14
N GLU A 122 6.64 -5.54 -5.35
CA GLU A 122 7.65 -6.39 -6.02
C GLU A 122 7.93 -7.68 -5.22
N ILE A 123 8.09 -7.55 -3.91
CA ILE A 123 8.26 -8.70 -3.00
C ILE A 123 7.05 -9.64 -3.04
N ASP A 124 5.84 -9.08 -3.02
CA ASP A 124 4.60 -9.86 -3.09
C ASP A 124 4.51 -10.61 -4.43
N CYS A 125 4.89 -9.97 -5.55
CA CYS A 125 4.96 -10.59 -6.87
C CYS A 125 5.96 -11.74 -6.93
N GLU A 126 7.18 -11.57 -6.42
CA GLU A 126 8.20 -12.62 -6.41
C GLU A 126 7.80 -13.79 -5.49
N SER A 127 7.20 -13.49 -4.35
CA SER A 127 6.67 -14.51 -3.44
C SER A 127 5.57 -15.34 -4.12
N GLN A 128 4.67 -14.71 -4.87
CA GLN A 128 3.64 -15.41 -5.63
C GLN A 128 4.24 -16.31 -6.73
N LYS A 129 5.25 -15.85 -7.47
CA LYS A 129 5.93 -16.69 -8.48
C LYS A 129 6.52 -17.95 -7.86
N MET A 130 7.11 -17.85 -6.66
CA MET A 130 7.65 -19.01 -5.94
C MET A 130 6.57 -20.02 -5.53
N THR A 131 5.38 -19.56 -5.13
CA THR A 131 4.26 -20.46 -4.80
C THR A 131 3.72 -21.22 -6.01
N ARG A 132 3.73 -20.61 -7.21
CA ARG A 132 3.25 -21.24 -8.45
C ARG A 132 4.19 -22.34 -8.97
N ILE A 133 5.49 -22.22 -8.74
CA ILE A 133 6.47 -23.27 -9.13
C ILE A 133 6.28 -24.55 -8.29
N GLY A 134 5.69 -24.44 -7.08
CA GLY A 134 5.37 -25.57 -6.21
C GLY A 134 4.05 -26.28 -6.53
N SER A 135 3.16 -25.66 -7.30
CA SER A 135 2.02 -26.34 -7.89
C SER A 135 2.42 -26.82 -9.29
N PRO A 136 2.74 -28.11 -9.51
CA PRO A 136 2.46 -28.62 -10.83
C PRO A 136 0.96 -28.35 -11.01
N GLU A 137 0.58 -27.62 -12.06
CA GLU A 137 -0.70 -27.90 -12.67
C GLU A 137 -0.69 -29.40 -12.90
N LYS A 138 -1.24 -30.15 -11.95
CA LYS A 138 -1.56 -31.55 -12.16
C LYS A 138 -2.66 -31.48 -13.21
N LYS A 139 -2.23 -31.44 -14.47
CA LYS A 139 -2.77 -32.35 -15.47
C LYS A 139 -2.55 -33.73 -14.89
N GLU A 140 -3.36 -34.07 -13.89
CA GLU A 140 -3.48 -35.39 -13.36
C GLU A 140 -4.00 -36.15 -14.56
N ALA A 141 -3.08 -36.78 -15.29
CA ALA A 141 -3.41 -37.75 -16.31
C ALA A 141 -4.33 -38.72 -15.58
N THR A 142 -5.63 -38.57 -15.82
CA THR A 142 -6.64 -39.44 -15.23
C THR A 142 -6.13 -40.86 -15.44
N LYS A 143 -6.11 -41.69 -14.38
CA LYS A 143 -5.76 -43.12 -14.49
C LYS A 143 -6.52 -43.85 -15.62
N TYR A 144 -7.59 -43.24 -16.11
CA TYR A 144 -8.52 -43.73 -17.11
C TYR A 144 -8.27 -43.22 -18.54
N CYS A 145 -7.44 -42.19 -18.74
CA CYS A 145 -7.13 -41.60 -20.07
C CYS A 145 -5.73 -40.97 -20.12
N LYS A 146 -4.86 -41.43 -21.04
CA LYS A 146 -3.51 -40.87 -21.30
C LYS A 146 -3.51 -39.49 -22.01
N ALA A 147 -4.65 -38.81 -22.07
CA ALA A 147 -4.77 -37.50 -22.72
C ALA A 147 -4.76 -36.37 -21.69
N ALA A 148 -4.02 -35.29 -21.98
CA ALA A 148 -3.92 -34.11 -21.13
C ALA A 148 -5.18 -33.23 -21.21
N HIS A 149 -6.15 -33.46 -20.34
CA HIS A 149 -7.37 -32.65 -20.19
C HIS A 149 -7.80 -32.56 -18.72
N ASN A 150 -8.67 -31.60 -18.40
CA ASN A 150 -9.23 -31.46 -17.04
C ASN A 150 -10.07 -32.71 -16.70
N SER A 151 -9.73 -33.38 -15.60
CA SER A 151 -10.37 -34.61 -15.13
C SER A 151 -11.87 -34.44 -14.83
N ALA A 152 -12.33 -33.21 -14.56
CA ALA A 152 -13.74 -32.90 -14.38
C ALA A 152 -14.56 -33.02 -15.68
N LEU A 153 -13.92 -32.94 -16.85
CA LEU A 153 -14.57 -32.97 -18.17
C LEU A 153 -14.35 -34.30 -18.92
N CYS A 154 -13.82 -35.33 -18.25
CA CYS A 154 -13.59 -36.63 -18.89
C CYS A 154 -14.90 -37.42 -19.01
N GLY A 155 -15.46 -37.52 -20.22
CA GLY A 155 -16.68 -38.29 -20.53
C GLY A 155 -16.59 -39.81 -20.32
N LYS A 156 -15.44 -40.34 -19.86
CA LYS A 156 -15.27 -41.76 -19.50
C LYS A 156 -15.51 -42.07 -18.02
N ARG A 157 -15.84 -41.07 -17.20
CA ARG A 157 -16.13 -41.28 -15.76
C ARG A 157 -17.32 -42.23 -15.53
N ASP A 158 -18.26 -42.30 -16.47
CA ASP A 158 -19.51 -43.07 -16.29
C ASP A 158 -19.44 -44.51 -16.81
N GLN A 159 -18.30 -44.94 -17.35
CA GLN A 159 -18.10 -46.31 -17.81
C GLN A 159 -17.30 -47.09 -16.78
N THR A 160 -17.98 -47.95 -16.02
CA THR A 160 -17.47 -49.00 -15.12
C THR A 160 -16.97 -48.57 -13.72
N HIS A 161 -17.88 -48.55 -12.74
CA HIS A 161 -17.95 -49.56 -11.66
C HIS A 161 -19.12 -49.24 -10.72
N SER A 162 -20.22 -49.99 -10.90
CA SER A 162 -21.14 -50.30 -9.81
C SER A 162 -20.33 -50.93 -8.68
N ASN A 163 -20.26 -50.27 -7.51
CA ASN A 163 -20.24 -50.90 -6.18
C ASN A 163 -20.25 -49.85 -5.04
N LYS A 164 -21.36 -49.85 -4.30
CA LYS A 164 -21.53 -49.58 -2.85
C LYS A 164 -21.12 -48.21 -2.26
N THR A 165 -22.14 -47.37 -2.09
CA THR A 165 -22.51 -46.52 -0.93
C THR A 165 -21.56 -46.41 0.27
N SER A 166 -21.18 -45.17 0.65
CA SER A 166 -21.83 -44.41 1.75
C SER A 166 -21.09 -43.10 2.11
N ASN A 167 -21.85 -41.98 2.10
CA ASN A 167 -21.76 -40.76 2.93
C ASN A 167 -20.39 -40.22 3.40
N LEU A 168 -20.05 -38.98 3.00
CA LEU A 168 -20.07 -37.81 3.90
C LEU A 168 -19.95 -36.48 3.13
N ASN A 169 -20.84 -35.56 3.46
CA ASN A 169 -20.86 -34.16 3.02
C ASN A 169 -19.64 -33.39 3.52
N LYS A 170 -19.15 -32.42 2.73
CA LYS A 170 -19.04 -31.00 3.12
C LYS A 170 -18.50 -30.14 1.96
N THR A 171 -19.34 -29.19 1.60
CA THR A 171 -19.10 -27.93 0.87
C THR A 171 -17.84 -27.20 1.35
N ASN A 172 -17.13 -26.58 0.41
CA ASN A 172 -16.53 -25.24 0.58
C ASN A 172 -16.43 -24.59 -0.81
N GLU A 173 -17.33 -23.63 -1.05
CA GLU A 173 -17.13 -22.57 -2.02
C GLU A 173 -16.09 -21.61 -1.43
N GLU A 174 -14.96 -21.44 -2.11
CA GLU A 174 -14.14 -20.24 -1.95
C GLU A 174 -13.65 -19.83 -3.33
N ILE A 175 -14.46 -19.00 -3.99
CA ILE A 175 -14.11 -18.30 -5.22
C ILE A 175 -13.12 -17.20 -4.82
N ASN A 176 -11.83 -17.52 -4.85
CA ASN A 176 -10.79 -16.53 -4.77
C ASN A 176 -10.78 -15.71 -6.08
N ARG A 177 -11.29 -14.47 -6.01
CA ARG A 177 -11.08 -13.47 -7.06
C ARG A 177 -9.61 -13.08 -7.07
N ASN A 178 -8.85 -13.76 -7.92
CA ASN A 178 -7.53 -13.32 -8.33
C ASN A 178 -7.70 -12.09 -9.22
N GLU A 179 -7.53 -10.90 -8.65
CA GLU A 179 -7.33 -9.68 -9.42
C GLU A 179 -5.86 -9.69 -9.88
N TYR A 180 -5.70 -9.76 -11.18
CA TYR A 180 -4.41 -9.97 -11.85
C TYR A 180 -3.43 -8.86 -11.49
N CYS A 181 -2.17 -9.24 -11.24
CA CYS A 181 -1.04 -8.33 -11.43
C CYS A 181 -0.85 -8.11 -12.95
N SER A 182 -1.77 -7.36 -13.55
CA SER A 182 -1.65 -6.82 -14.90
C SER A 182 -1.06 -5.43 -14.77
N THR A 183 0.22 -5.29 -15.10
CA THR A 183 0.77 -4.01 -15.52
C THR A 183 0.44 -3.82 -17.00
N ASP A 184 -0.84 -3.64 -17.30
CA ASP A 184 -1.25 -3.05 -18.56
C ASP A 184 -1.23 -1.54 -18.34
N ASN A 185 -0.12 -0.93 -18.72
CA ASN A 185 -0.01 0.51 -18.86
C ASN A 185 -0.93 0.94 -20.02
N GLU A 186 -2.21 1.16 -19.75
CA GLU A 186 -2.99 2.11 -20.54
C GLU A 186 -2.69 3.52 -20.02
N PRO A 187 -2.20 4.44 -20.87
CA PRO A 187 -2.13 5.84 -20.49
C PRO A 187 -3.55 6.33 -20.30
N THR A 188 -3.90 6.66 -19.05
CA THR A 188 -5.13 7.39 -18.73
C THR A 188 -5.08 8.72 -19.48
N THR A 189 -5.80 8.80 -20.60
CA THR A 189 -6.10 10.05 -21.27
C THR A 189 -7.02 10.84 -20.34
N ILE A 190 -6.43 11.81 -19.64
CA ILE A 190 -7.18 12.82 -18.90
C ILE A 190 -8.05 13.56 -19.93
N THR A 191 -9.33 13.24 -19.92
CA THR A 191 -10.36 13.99 -20.63
C THR A 191 -10.45 15.37 -19.97
N GLN A 192 -9.86 16.39 -20.58
CA GLN A 192 -10.14 17.78 -20.24
C GLN A 192 -11.54 18.12 -20.77
N ALA A 193 -12.53 18.04 -19.89
CA ALA A 193 -13.83 18.66 -20.10
C ALA A 193 -13.73 20.11 -19.64
N ASN A 194 -13.50 21.04 -20.57
CA ASN A 194 -13.78 22.45 -20.38
C ASN A 194 -14.67 22.92 -21.53
N ALA A 195 -15.98 22.87 -21.30
CA ALA A 195 -16.96 23.54 -22.14
C ALA A 195 -18.00 24.20 -21.23
N VAL A 196 -17.79 25.48 -20.89
CA VAL A 196 -18.90 26.44 -20.75
C VAL A 196 -18.48 27.79 -21.33
N THR A 197 -19.26 28.17 -22.33
CA THR A 197 -19.28 29.38 -23.12
C THR A 197 -19.97 30.54 -22.37
N LYS A 198 -19.50 31.78 -22.60
CA LYS A 198 -20.16 33.11 -22.52
C LYS A 198 -19.20 34.12 -21.87
N ASN A 199 -18.94 35.33 -22.37
CA ASN A 199 -19.70 36.20 -23.27
C ASN A 199 -18.77 37.17 -24.01
N ARG A 200 -19.25 37.60 -25.19
CA ARG A 200 -18.83 38.79 -25.94
C ARG A 200 -19.11 40.08 -25.17
N TYR A 201 -18.13 41.00 -25.15
CA TYR A 201 -18.27 42.47 -25.14
C TYR A 201 -16.95 42.99 -25.80
N THR A 202 -16.92 43.45 -27.06
CA THR A 202 -17.22 44.80 -27.60
C THR A 202 -16.56 45.96 -26.86
N GLU A 203 -15.45 46.46 -27.42
CA GLU A 203 -15.02 47.87 -27.41
C GLU A 203 -14.44 48.12 -28.81
N THR A 204 -15.21 48.77 -29.70
CA THR A 204 -15.12 50.20 -30.11
C THR A 204 -13.78 50.60 -30.70
#